data_AF-A0A816Q9W0-F1
#
_entry.id   AF-A0A816Q9W0-F1
#
_cell.length_a   1.000
_cell.length_b   1.000
_cell.length_c   1.000
_cell.angle_alpha   90.00
_cell.angle_beta   90.00
_cell.angle_gamma   90.00
#
_symmetry.space_group_name_H-M   'P 1'
#
loop_
_entity.id
_entity.type
_entity.pdbx_description
1 polymer ?
#
loop_
_entity_poly.entity_id
_entity_poly.type
_entity_poly.pdbx_seq_one_letter_code
_entity_poly.pdbx_strand_id
1 'polypeptide(L)'
;MSFTMQSEYQTKRPEAAAIAFRAAQNLRYDLRSYQGLVNRLSTFLFGIWQNQRSVVYLGAAIALADLHLMEGRNGDAVSLLERYLKDWADESLHAKLAQVFAATNMLQDSLSHYQAALRINPQNEAATADGPKHIETTLSLF
;
A
#
# COMPACT_ATOMS: atom_id res chain seq x y z
N MET A 1 63.54 -40.34 26.26
CA MET A 1 63.23 -38.93 25.95
C MET A 1 61.93 -38.91 25.14
N SER A 2 60.80 -38.92 25.81
CA SER A 2 59.47 -38.99 25.17
C SER A 2 58.46 -38.31 26.08
N PHE A 3 58.46 -36.96 26.06
CA PHE A 3 57.48 -36.20 26.85
C PHE A 3 57.05 -34.84 26.26
N THR A 4 57.31 -34.53 24.98
CA THR A 4 56.96 -33.19 24.43
C THR A 4 56.01 -33.20 23.23
N MET A 5 55.80 -34.32 22.54
CA MET A 5 54.89 -34.35 21.37
C MET A 5 53.40 -34.39 21.74
N GLN A 6 53.03 -34.97 22.88
CA GLN A 6 51.62 -35.06 23.30
C GLN A 6 51.08 -33.70 23.79
N SER A 7 51.94 -32.85 24.38
CA SER A 7 51.56 -31.56 24.97
C SER A 7 51.29 -30.48 23.91
N GLU A 8 52.02 -30.47 22.80
CA GLU A 8 51.81 -29.54 21.68
C GLU A 8 50.56 -29.89 20.85
N TYR A 9 50.22 -31.18 20.76
CA TYR A 9 49.07 -31.65 19.99
C TYR A 9 47.72 -31.36 20.69
N GLN A 10 47.73 -31.33 22.03
CA GLN A 10 46.54 -31.02 22.84
C GLN A 10 46.33 -29.52 23.05
N THR A 11 47.37 -28.68 22.95
CA THR A 11 47.26 -27.22 23.08
C THR A 11 46.75 -26.53 21.81
N LYS A 12 47.04 -27.06 20.62
CA LYS A 12 46.58 -26.48 19.34
C LYS A 12 45.11 -26.74 19.00
N ARG A 13 44.50 -27.78 19.56
CA ARG A 13 43.08 -28.12 19.36
C ARG A 13 42.08 -27.12 19.96
N PRO A 14 42.23 -26.65 21.22
CA PRO A 14 41.30 -25.67 21.80
C PRO A 14 41.43 -24.29 21.15
N GLU A 15 42.62 -23.89 20.70
CA GLU A 15 42.83 -22.61 20.00
C GLU A 15 42.15 -22.61 18.62
N ALA A 16 42.31 -23.69 17.85
CA ALA A 16 41.63 -23.86 16.57
C ALA A 16 40.10 -23.83 16.73
N ALA A 17 39.57 -24.48 17.77
CA ALA A 17 38.14 -24.45 18.08
C ALA A 17 37.66 -23.05 18.50
N ALA A 18 38.45 -22.32 19.31
CA ALA A 18 38.13 -20.95 19.72
C ALA A 18 38.17 -19.97 18.53
N ILE A 19 39.12 -20.12 17.61
CA ILE A 19 39.21 -19.33 16.38
C ILE A 19 38.03 -19.64 15.46
N ALA A 20 37.69 -20.91 15.27
CA ALA A 20 36.53 -21.32 14.46
C ALA A 20 35.21 -20.81 15.06
N PHE A 21 35.07 -20.86 16.40
CA PHE A 21 33.91 -20.33 17.10
C PHE A 21 33.82 -18.81 16.98
N ARG A 22 34.94 -18.10 17.13
CA ARG A 22 35.02 -16.64 16.94
C ARG A 22 34.72 -16.22 15.50
N ALA A 23 35.21 -16.99 14.52
CA ALA A 23 34.89 -16.79 13.11
C ALA A 23 33.40 -17.04 12.83
N ALA A 24 32.80 -18.08 13.41
CA ALA A 24 31.36 -18.37 13.30
C ALA A 24 30.49 -17.30 14.00
N GLN A 25 30.95 -16.77 15.14
CA GLN A 25 30.30 -15.65 15.81
C GLN A 25 30.37 -14.37 14.96
N ASN A 26 31.52 -14.07 14.35
CA ASN A 26 31.66 -12.94 13.41
C ASN A 26 30.75 -13.10 12.18
N LEU A 27 30.55 -14.33 11.69
CA LEU A 27 29.58 -14.62 10.63
C LEU A 27 28.12 -14.37 11.06
N ARG A 28 27.79 -14.61 12.35
CA ARG A 28 26.46 -14.29 12.92
C ARG A 28 26.21 -12.80 13.06
N TYR A 29 27.25 -11.99 13.31
CA TYR A 29 27.14 -10.53 13.29
C TYR A 29 26.77 -10.01 11.89
N ASP A 30 27.16 -10.74 10.84
CA ASP A 30 26.86 -10.41 9.45
C ASP A 30 25.42 -10.77 9.06
N LEU A 31 24.88 -11.91 9.54
CA LEU A 31 23.52 -12.35 9.21
C LEU A 31 22.44 -11.33 9.60
N ARG A 32 22.62 -10.64 10.74
CA ARG A 32 21.69 -9.59 11.20
C ARG A 32 21.76 -8.34 10.33
N SER A 33 22.97 -8.03 9.82
CA SER A 33 23.20 -6.94 8.87
C SER A 33 22.53 -7.24 7.52
N TYR A 34 22.69 -8.46 7.01
CA TYR A 34 22.00 -8.95 5.82
C TYR A 34 20.48 -8.98 6.00
N GLN A 35 19.96 -9.44 7.14
CA GLN A 35 18.53 -9.40 7.43
C GLN A 35 17.99 -7.96 7.46
N GLY A 36 18.76 -7.00 7.99
CA GLY A 36 18.40 -5.59 7.95
C GLY A 36 18.34 -5.04 6.52
N LEU A 37 19.30 -5.40 5.67
CA LEU A 37 19.31 -5.03 4.26
C LEU A 37 18.15 -5.68 3.48
N VAL A 38 17.90 -6.96 3.71
CA VAL A 38 16.78 -7.70 3.11
C VAL A 38 15.44 -7.12 3.55
N ASN A 39 15.28 -6.77 4.83
CA ASN A 39 14.06 -6.12 5.31
C ASN A 39 13.88 -4.73 4.68
N ARG A 40 14.94 -3.92 4.61
CA ARG A 40 14.86 -2.59 3.96
C ARG A 40 14.54 -2.69 2.48
N LEU A 41 15.20 -3.61 1.77
CA LEU A 41 14.93 -3.88 0.37
C LEU A 41 13.52 -4.47 0.17
N SER A 42 13.07 -5.34 1.07
CA SER A 42 11.71 -5.89 1.06
C SER A 42 10.67 -4.79 1.28
N THR A 43 10.84 -3.91 2.26
CA THR A 43 9.95 -2.76 2.49
C THR A 43 9.98 -1.79 1.31
N PHE A 44 11.16 -1.51 0.75
CA PHE A 44 11.31 -0.60 -0.39
C PHE A 44 10.67 -1.16 -1.66
N LEU A 45 10.96 -2.43 -1.98
CA LEU A 45 10.35 -3.14 -3.10
C LEU A 45 8.85 -3.32 -2.86
N PHE A 46 8.39 -3.58 -1.64
CA PHE A 46 6.97 -3.63 -1.30
C PHE A 46 6.28 -2.28 -1.54
N GLY A 47 6.93 -1.17 -1.20
CA GLY A 47 6.45 0.17 -1.54
C GLY A 47 6.36 0.40 -3.06
N ILE A 48 7.38 -0.02 -3.81
CA ILE A 48 7.36 0.07 -5.29
C ILE A 48 6.28 -0.84 -5.90
N TRP A 49 6.12 -2.06 -5.38
CA TRP A 49 5.10 -3.01 -5.82
C TRP A 49 3.67 -2.58 -5.44
N GLN A 50 3.46 -1.91 -4.29
CA GLN A 50 2.17 -1.31 -3.95
C GLN A 50 1.86 -0.10 -4.85
N ASN A 51 2.84 0.76 -5.10
CA ASN A 51 2.66 1.96 -5.91
C ASN A 51 2.34 1.65 -7.38
N GLN A 52 3.03 0.67 -8.00
CA GLN A 52 2.76 0.31 -9.39
C GLN A 52 1.49 -0.51 -9.61
N ARG A 53 0.97 -1.17 -8.57
CA ARG A 53 -0.29 -1.92 -8.67
C ARG A 53 -1.51 -1.00 -8.52
N SER A 54 -1.40 0.15 -7.87
CA SER A 54 -2.52 1.08 -7.68
C SER A 54 -3.01 1.70 -9.00
N VAL A 55 -2.11 2.27 -9.80
CA VAL A 55 -2.47 3.12 -10.94
C VAL A 55 -3.24 2.38 -12.05
N VAL A 56 -2.83 1.17 -12.41
CA VAL A 56 -3.45 0.41 -13.51
C VAL A 56 -4.85 -0.09 -13.12
N TYR A 57 -5.00 -0.50 -11.87
CA TYR A 57 -6.24 -1.07 -11.35
C TYR A 57 -7.27 0.04 -11.05
N LEU A 58 -6.81 1.21 -10.59
CA LEU A 58 -7.65 2.38 -10.40
C LEU A 58 -8.28 2.83 -11.74
N GLY A 59 -7.48 2.94 -12.79
CA GLY A 59 -7.98 3.29 -14.13
C GLY A 59 -8.99 2.28 -14.67
N ALA A 60 -8.74 0.98 -14.47
CA ALA A 60 -9.66 -0.09 -14.87
C ALA A 60 -10.97 -0.06 -14.07
N ALA A 61 -10.92 0.15 -12.75
CA ALA A 61 -12.10 0.25 -11.90
C ALA A 61 -12.97 1.46 -12.28
N ILE A 62 -12.35 2.61 -12.55
CA ILE A 62 -13.03 3.81 -13.02
C ILE A 62 -13.72 3.57 -14.36
N ALA A 63 -13.02 2.99 -15.33
CA ALA A 63 -13.57 2.72 -16.66
C ALA A 63 -14.75 1.73 -16.62
N LEU A 64 -14.67 0.70 -15.76
CA LEU A 64 -15.76 -0.25 -15.56
C LEU A 64 -16.96 0.39 -14.85
N ALA A 65 -16.71 1.26 -13.85
CA ALA A 65 -17.78 2.01 -13.21
C ALA A 65 -18.50 2.94 -14.19
N ASP A 66 -17.77 3.61 -15.09
CA ASP A 66 -18.36 4.42 -16.16
C ASP A 66 -19.19 3.60 -17.14
N LEU A 67 -18.72 2.42 -17.52
CA LEU A 67 -19.49 1.51 -18.35
C LEU A 67 -20.82 1.12 -17.66
N HIS A 68 -20.77 0.79 -16.37
CA HIS A 68 -21.97 0.48 -15.60
C HIS A 68 -22.93 1.65 -15.47
N LEU A 69 -22.43 2.89 -15.35
CA LEU A 69 -23.25 4.10 -15.40
C LEU A 69 -23.96 4.24 -16.76
N MET A 70 -23.25 4.01 -17.87
CA MET A 70 -23.84 4.07 -19.22
C MET A 70 -24.92 3.01 -19.43
N GLU A 71 -24.76 1.84 -18.82
CA GLU A 71 -25.73 0.75 -18.85
C GLU A 71 -26.90 0.95 -17.86
N GLY A 72 -26.88 2.02 -17.05
CA GLY A 72 -27.85 2.29 -15.99
C GLY A 72 -27.73 1.37 -14.78
N ARG A 73 -26.70 0.53 -14.72
CA ARG A 73 -26.40 -0.41 -13.63
C ARG A 73 -25.62 0.28 -12.51
N ASN A 74 -26.20 1.36 -11.98
CA ASN A 74 -25.50 2.25 -11.05
C ASN A 74 -25.12 1.55 -9.72
N GLY A 75 -25.95 0.60 -9.26
CA GLY A 75 -25.64 -0.20 -8.05
C GLY A 75 -24.42 -1.10 -8.19
N ASP A 76 -24.18 -1.64 -9.40
CA ASP A 76 -22.99 -2.45 -9.69
C ASP A 76 -21.75 -1.57 -9.72
N ALA A 77 -21.85 -0.35 -10.26
CA ALA A 77 -20.77 0.64 -10.24
C ALA A 77 -20.35 1.00 -8.81
N VAL A 78 -21.33 1.28 -7.93
CA VAL A 78 -21.08 1.57 -6.51
C VAL A 78 -20.42 0.36 -5.83
N SER A 79 -21.00 -0.84 -5.97
CA SER A 79 -20.48 -2.06 -5.34
C SER A 79 -19.05 -2.39 -5.78
N LEU A 80 -18.76 -2.18 -7.07
CA LEU A 80 -17.42 -2.35 -7.62
C LEU A 80 -16.43 -1.38 -6.96
N LEU A 81 -16.76 -0.08 -6.94
CA LEU A 81 -15.88 0.94 -6.38
C LEU A 81 -15.69 0.79 -4.87
N GLU A 82 -16.74 0.46 -4.11
CA GLU A 82 -16.65 0.20 -2.67
C GLU A 82 -15.75 -0.99 -2.34
N ARG A 83 -15.80 -2.05 -3.16
CA ARG A 83 -14.91 -3.20 -2.99
C ARG A 83 -13.46 -2.79 -3.19
N TYR A 84 -13.17 -2.00 -4.21
CA TYR A 84 -11.82 -1.46 -4.42
C TYR A 84 -11.39 -0.55 -3.27
N LEU A 85 -12.32 0.21 -2.71
CA LEU A 85 -12.05 1.13 -1.61
C LEU A 85 -11.70 0.41 -0.30
N LYS A 86 -12.27 -0.79 -0.07
CA LYS A 86 -11.88 -1.64 1.09
C LYS A 86 -10.42 -2.04 1.04
N ASP A 87 -9.93 -2.34 -0.16
CA ASP A 87 -8.54 -2.71 -0.33
C ASP A 87 -7.67 -1.43 -0.34
N TRP A 88 -8.13 -0.36 -1.00
CA TRP A 88 -7.36 0.87 -1.24
C TRP A 88 -8.14 2.14 -0.90
N ALA A 89 -7.69 2.85 0.15
CA ALA A 89 -8.22 4.15 0.52
C ALA A 89 -7.62 5.28 -0.34
N ASP A 90 -8.04 5.38 -1.59
CA ASP A 90 -7.58 6.38 -2.57
C ASP A 90 -8.61 7.53 -2.72
N GLU A 91 -8.15 8.78 -2.79
CA GLU A 91 -9.02 9.95 -2.98
C GLU A 91 -9.81 9.89 -4.30
N SER A 92 -9.23 9.28 -5.33
CA SER A 92 -9.79 9.23 -6.68
C SER A 92 -10.99 8.30 -6.72
N LEU A 93 -10.94 7.20 -5.95
CA LEU A 93 -12.08 6.28 -5.78
C LEU A 93 -13.23 6.97 -5.05
N HIS A 94 -12.94 7.73 -4.01
CA HIS A 94 -13.95 8.53 -3.31
C HIS A 94 -14.58 9.57 -4.24
N ALA A 95 -13.79 10.29 -5.03
CA ALA A 95 -14.31 11.25 -6.00
C ALA A 95 -15.16 10.57 -7.09
N LYS A 96 -14.80 9.36 -7.52
CA LYS A 96 -15.58 8.60 -8.51
C LYS A 96 -16.91 8.11 -7.93
N LEU A 97 -16.91 7.57 -6.71
CA LEU A 97 -18.15 7.20 -6.00
C LEU A 97 -19.07 8.40 -5.87
N ALA A 98 -18.53 9.57 -5.53
CA ALA A 98 -19.31 10.79 -5.46
C ALA A 98 -19.99 11.15 -6.79
N GLN A 99 -19.26 11.04 -7.92
CA GLN A 99 -19.84 11.26 -9.25
C GLN A 99 -20.96 10.25 -9.58
N VAL A 100 -20.75 8.97 -9.24
CA VAL A 100 -21.76 7.91 -9.42
C VAL A 100 -23.02 8.23 -8.61
N PHE A 101 -22.86 8.61 -7.33
CA PHE A 101 -23.99 9.00 -6.48
C PHE A 101 -24.72 10.24 -7.00
N ALA A 102 -23.98 11.25 -7.49
CA ALA A 102 -24.57 12.44 -8.13
C ALA A 102 -25.40 12.07 -9.36
N ALA A 103 -24.89 11.17 -10.22
CA ALA A 103 -25.61 10.68 -11.39
C ALA A 103 -26.89 9.89 -11.03
N THR A 104 -26.91 9.27 -9.85
CA THR A 104 -28.10 8.58 -9.31
C THR A 104 -29.04 9.47 -8.50
N ASN A 105 -28.80 10.78 -8.47
CA ASN A 105 -29.55 11.75 -7.66
C ASN A 105 -29.45 11.53 -6.13
N MET A 106 -28.46 10.76 -5.68
CA MET A 106 -28.13 10.55 -4.26
C MET A 106 -27.16 11.63 -3.80
N LEU A 107 -27.65 12.87 -3.79
CA LEU A 107 -26.85 14.08 -3.60
C LEU A 107 -26.13 14.16 -2.24
N GLN A 108 -26.77 13.67 -1.17
CA GLN A 108 -26.18 13.62 0.18
C GLN A 108 -24.96 12.69 0.26
N ASP A 109 -25.09 11.46 -0.24
CA ASP A 109 -23.99 10.48 -0.26
C ASP A 109 -22.85 10.94 -1.18
N SER A 110 -23.20 11.58 -2.30
CA SER A 110 -22.23 12.21 -3.18
C SER A 110 -21.37 13.24 -2.46
N LEU A 111 -22.00 14.16 -1.72
CA LEU A 111 -21.28 15.20 -0.96
C LEU A 111 -20.35 14.59 0.09
N SER A 112 -20.83 13.60 0.84
CA SER A 112 -20.04 12.87 1.84
C SER A 112 -18.76 12.28 1.22
N HIS A 113 -18.88 11.64 0.04
CA HIS A 113 -17.74 11.06 -0.65
C HIS A 113 -16.77 12.10 -1.23
N TYR A 114 -17.25 13.23 -1.74
CA TYR A 114 -16.37 14.34 -2.12
C TYR A 114 -15.60 14.89 -0.92
N GLN A 115 -16.25 15.05 0.23
CA GLN A 115 -15.60 15.48 1.45
C GLN A 115 -14.54 14.47 1.91
N ALA A 116 -14.81 13.17 1.81
CA ALA A 116 -13.82 12.12 2.10
C ALA A 116 -12.59 12.23 1.17
N ALA A 117 -12.81 12.44 -0.13
CA ALA A 117 -11.73 12.66 -1.09
C ALA A 117 -10.86 13.88 -0.72
N LEU A 118 -11.48 15.00 -0.35
CA LEU A 118 -10.79 16.22 0.08
C LEU A 118 -10.03 16.04 1.41
N ARG A 119 -10.51 15.18 2.31
CA ARG A 119 -9.80 14.88 3.56
C ARG A 119 -8.52 14.10 3.33
N ILE A 120 -8.49 13.24 2.31
CA ILE A 120 -7.31 12.47 1.92
C ILE A 120 -6.35 13.36 1.13
N ASN A 121 -6.86 14.01 0.08
CA ASN A 121 -6.10 14.92 -0.76
C ASN A 121 -6.89 16.22 -0.97
N PRO A 122 -6.55 17.30 -0.23
CA PRO A 122 -7.20 18.60 -0.37
C PRO A 122 -7.05 19.24 -1.76
N GLN A 123 -6.11 18.77 -2.58
CA GLN A 123 -5.86 19.26 -3.93
C GLN A 123 -6.50 18.39 -5.02
N ASN A 124 -7.38 17.44 -4.65
CA ASN A 124 -8.06 16.60 -5.63
C ASN A 124 -8.94 17.48 -6.54
N GLU A 125 -8.58 17.57 -7.83
CA GLU A 125 -9.30 18.36 -8.82
C GLU A 125 -10.77 17.93 -8.93
N ALA A 126 -11.05 16.64 -8.94
CA ALA A 126 -12.43 16.13 -9.07
C ALA A 126 -13.31 16.49 -7.87
N ALA A 127 -12.71 16.61 -6.67
CA ALA A 127 -13.42 16.96 -5.44
C ALA A 127 -13.39 18.45 -5.09
N THR A 128 -12.56 19.25 -5.77
CA THR A 128 -12.53 20.72 -5.65
C THR A 128 -13.24 21.44 -6.81
N ALA A 129 -13.55 20.71 -7.88
CA ALA A 129 -14.27 21.18 -9.05
C ALA A 129 -15.75 21.50 -8.76
N ASP A 130 -16.48 21.89 -9.80
CA ASP A 130 -17.88 22.36 -9.73
C ASP A 130 -18.87 21.31 -9.21
N GLY A 131 -18.51 20.02 -9.19
CA GLY A 131 -19.36 18.91 -8.73
C GLY A 131 -19.98 19.15 -7.35
N PRO A 132 -19.21 19.16 -6.26
CA PRO A 132 -19.74 19.41 -4.91
C PRO A 132 -20.45 20.75 -4.77
N LYS A 133 -19.98 21.83 -5.41
CA LYS A 133 -20.64 23.14 -5.37
C LYS A 133 -22.03 23.12 -6.01
N HIS A 134 -22.18 22.42 -7.14
CA HIS A 134 -23.47 22.25 -7.79
C HIS A 134 -24.43 21.44 -6.92
N ILE A 135 -23.92 20.42 -6.22
CA ILE A 135 -24.70 19.61 -5.28
C ILE A 135 -25.17 20.43 -4.07
N GLU A 136 -24.29 21.23 -3.47
CA GLU A 136 -24.66 22.14 -2.37
C GLU A 136 -25.70 23.18 -2.80
N THR A 137 -25.56 23.70 -4.02
CA THR A 137 -26.53 24.65 -4.58
C THR A 137 -27.89 23.97 -4.79
N THR A 138 -27.91 22.77 -5.36
CA THR A 138 -29.17 22.03 -5.56
C THR A 138 -29.82 21.61 -4.24
N LEU A 139 -29.03 21.22 -3.23
CA LEU A 139 -29.55 20.90 -1.90
C LEU A 139 -30.06 22.13 -1.13
N SER A 140 -29.52 23.33 -1.38
CA SER A 140 -29.98 24.57 -0.72
C SER A 140 -31.24 25.19 -1.35
N LEU A 141 -31.69 24.65 -2.49
CA LEU A 141 -32.92 25.06 -3.18
C LEU A 141 -34.19 24.32 -2.71
N PHE A 142 -34.06 23.35 -1.81
CA PHE A 142 -35.17 22.58 -1.21
C PHE A 142 -35.19 22.75 0.31
#